data_AF-A0A8H5R888-F1
#
_entry.id   AF-A0A8H5R888-F1
#
_cell.length_a   1.000
_cell.length_b   1.000
_cell.length_c   1.000
_cell.angle_alpha   90.00
_cell.angle_beta   90.00
_cell.angle_gamma   90.00
#
_symmetry.space_group_name_H-M   'P 1'
#
loop_
_entity.id
_entity.type
_entity.pdbx_description
1 polymer ?
#
loop_
_entity_poly.entity_id
_entity_poly.type
_entity_poly.pdbx_seq_one_letter_code
_entity_poly.pdbx_strand_id
1 'polypeptide(L)'
;MALNGSLDMATIDVLETEHQKAFVQALMRVLETDVAERTFAEIIDGLPTIESYQDFHWPQEGHPATQHLELCPGMIEKARQLRSDLPVTSLTFRLPCNELYLHASRRVGPYTLFPLTTAQFERFVDFLLADTEESAASRSPLPFRATSENRWRWHSWDAITRYHIFRDKYERTVQPTKPTGGVKSSVDWPEIADELYLIGAMHDYWDGQPVDKDKVREALENLQQVTPSSPVWSTRNAHTWTKNLFE
;
A
#
# COMPACT_ATOMS: atom_id res chain seq x y z
N MET A 1 -2.88 -32.54 -13.16
CA MET A 1 -4.24 -32.48 -12.60
C MET A 1 -4.70 -31.04 -12.74
N ALA A 2 -5.57 -30.76 -13.71
CA ALA A 2 -6.04 -29.40 -13.97
C ALA A 2 -7.05 -29.02 -12.88
N LEU A 3 -6.73 -28.01 -12.07
CA LEU A 3 -7.70 -27.40 -11.17
C LEU A 3 -8.67 -26.58 -12.03
N ASN A 4 -9.81 -27.18 -12.34
CA ASN A 4 -11.02 -26.46 -12.77
C ASN A 4 -11.50 -25.63 -11.57
N GLY A 5 -10.87 -24.49 -11.31
CA GLY A 5 -11.33 -23.53 -10.32
C GLY A 5 -12.29 -22.56 -10.99
N SER A 6 -13.58 -22.84 -10.91
CA SER A 6 -14.59 -21.79 -11.01
C SER A 6 -14.22 -20.75 -9.95
N LEU A 7 -13.85 -19.53 -10.38
CA LEU A 7 -13.75 -18.41 -9.46
C LEU A 7 -15.18 -18.12 -9.04
N ASP A 8 -15.55 -18.49 -7.82
CA ASP A 8 -16.88 -18.20 -7.28
C ASP A 8 -16.98 -16.69 -7.09
N MET A 9 -17.58 -16.06 -8.11
CA MET A 9 -17.98 -14.66 -8.07
C MET A 9 -19.22 -14.57 -7.19
N ALA A 10 -19.16 -13.81 -6.11
CA ALA A 10 -20.31 -13.56 -5.23
C ALA A 10 -20.79 -12.12 -5.36
N THR A 11 -22.10 -11.89 -5.37
CA THR A 11 -22.69 -10.57 -5.11
C THR A 11 -22.88 -10.38 -3.61
N ILE A 12 -23.18 -9.16 -3.17
CA ILE A 12 -23.45 -8.88 -1.75
C ILE A 12 -24.79 -9.44 -1.26
N ASP A 13 -25.62 -9.98 -2.15
CA ASP A 13 -26.93 -10.57 -1.79
C ASP A 13 -26.79 -11.88 -0.99
N VAL A 14 -25.59 -12.46 -0.98
CA VAL A 14 -25.27 -13.62 -0.12
C VAL A 14 -25.12 -13.23 1.35
N LEU A 15 -24.99 -11.93 1.65
CA LEU A 15 -24.82 -11.42 3.00
C LEU A 15 -26.18 -11.23 3.68
N GLU A 16 -26.23 -11.42 4.99
CA GLU A 16 -27.38 -11.04 5.81
C GLU A 16 -27.61 -9.53 5.75
N THR A 17 -28.85 -9.09 6.00
CA THR A 17 -29.28 -7.69 5.84
C THR A 17 -28.39 -6.69 6.60
N GLU A 18 -27.96 -7.02 7.82
CA GLU A 18 -27.07 -6.16 8.61
C GLU A 18 -25.70 -5.99 7.95
N HIS A 19 -25.12 -7.09 7.47
CA HIS A 19 -23.83 -7.08 6.77
C HIS A 19 -23.92 -6.38 5.41
N GLN A 20 -25.03 -6.56 4.68
CA GLN A 20 -25.27 -5.85 3.42
C GLN A 20 -25.35 -4.33 3.66
N LYS A 21 -26.08 -3.90 4.70
CA LYS A 21 -26.18 -2.48 5.06
C LYS A 21 -24.82 -1.90 5.46
N ALA A 22 -24.06 -2.61 6.29
CA ALA A 22 -22.73 -2.18 6.71
C ALA A 22 -21.77 -2.07 5.51
N PHE A 23 -21.82 -3.03 4.58
CA PHE A 23 -21.03 -2.97 3.35
C PHE A 23 -21.39 -1.76 2.47
N VAL A 24 -22.68 -1.52 2.24
CA VAL A 24 -23.15 -0.36 1.45
C VAL A 24 -22.67 0.93 2.09
N GLN A 25 -22.86 1.09 3.41
CA GLN A 25 -22.37 2.27 4.15
C GLN A 25 -20.86 2.45 4.00
N ALA A 26 -20.09 1.39 4.25
CA ALA A 26 -18.63 1.41 4.13
C ALA A 26 -18.17 1.85 2.73
N LEU A 27 -18.77 1.27 1.67
CA LEU A 27 -18.45 1.63 0.29
C LEU A 27 -18.79 3.09 -0.01
N MET A 28 -19.97 3.55 0.39
CA MET A 28 -20.39 4.94 0.15
C MET A 28 -19.47 5.93 0.85
N ARG A 29 -19.03 5.64 2.09
CA ARG A 29 -18.07 6.48 2.82
C ARG A 29 -16.73 6.59 2.10
N VAL A 30 -16.24 5.50 1.51
CA VAL A 30 -15.01 5.55 0.68
C VAL A 30 -15.23 6.43 -0.55
N LEU A 31 -16.37 6.30 -1.23
CA LEU A 31 -16.70 7.09 -2.42
C LEU A 31 -17.02 8.56 -2.12
N GLU A 32 -17.30 8.91 -0.87
CA GLU A 32 -17.48 10.28 -0.37
C GLU A 32 -16.19 10.98 0.02
N THR A 33 -15.05 10.28 0.02
CA THR A 33 -13.76 10.93 0.29
C THR A 33 -13.37 11.88 -0.84
N ASP A 34 -12.69 12.98 -0.50
CA ASP A 34 -12.18 13.94 -1.49
C ASP A 34 -11.28 13.27 -2.54
N VAL A 35 -10.49 12.27 -2.11
CA VAL A 35 -9.60 11.51 -2.99
C VAL A 35 -10.42 10.74 -4.02
N ALA A 36 -11.49 10.04 -3.62
CA ALA A 36 -12.35 9.32 -4.55
C ALA A 36 -13.08 10.28 -5.48
N GLU A 37 -13.70 11.34 -4.95
CA GLU A 37 -14.44 12.33 -5.76
C GLU A 37 -13.55 12.96 -6.83
N ARG A 38 -12.35 13.43 -6.46
CA ARG A 38 -11.40 14.01 -7.42
C ARG A 38 -10.90 12.97 -8.43
N THR A 39 -10.59 11.76 -7.98
CA THR A 39 -10.11 10.69 -8.89
C THR A 39 -11.17 10.35 -9.93
N PHE A 40 -12.43 10.16 -9.54
CA PHE A 40 -13.51 9.91 -10.50
C PHE A 40 -13.76 11.10 -11.41
N ALA A 41 -13.68 12.34 -10.91
CA ALA A 41 -13.82 13.52 -11.74
C ALA A 41 -12.70 13.61 -12.80
N GLU A 42 -11.44 13.36 -12.44
CA GLU A 42 -10.31 13.30 -13.39
C GLU A 42 -10.48 12.18 -14.43
N ILE A 43 -11.00 11.02 -14.03
CA ILE A 43 -11.30 9.91 -14.95
C ILE A 43 -12.37 10.33 -15.97
N ILE A 44 -13.44 11.01 -15.50
CA ILE A 44 -14.53 11.48 -16.37
C ILE A 44 -14.05 12.61 -17.29
N ASP A 45 -13.18 13.49 -16.79
CA ASP A 45 -12.54 14.54 -17.58
C ASP A 45 -11.64 13.96 -18.68
N GLY A 46 -11.11 12.75 -18.45
CA GLY A 46 -10.24 12.04 -19.38
C GLY A 46 -8.78 12.43 -19.28
N LEU A 47 -8.42 13.31 -18.33
CA LEU A 47 -7.06 13.75 -18.08
C LEU A 47 -6.87 14.06 -16.59
N PRO A 48 -5.82 13.53 -15.92
CA PRO A 48 -5.54 13.91 -14.54
C PRO A 48 -5.07 15.36 -14.45
N THR A 49 -5.27 16.00 -13.30
CA THR A 49 -4.63 17.29 -13.03
C THR A 49 -3.11 17.11 -12.92
N ILE A 50 -2.36 18.21 -13.06
CA ILE A 50 -0.90 18.19 -12.91
C ILE A 50 -0.48 17.69 -11.52
N GLU A 51 -1.23 18.05 -10.49
CA GLU A 51 -0.98 17.63 -9.10
C GLU A 51 -1.04 16.09 -9.00
N SER A 52 -2.15 15.50 -9.45
CA SER A 52 -2.32 14.04 -9.49
C SER A 52 -1.30 13.36 -10.39
N TYR A 53 -0.99 13.93 -11.56
CA TYR A 53 -0.01 13.37 -12.48
C TYR A 53 1.40 13.28 -11.86
N GLN A 54 1.82 14.34 -11.16
CA GLN A 54 3.15 14.44 -10.52
C GLN A 54 3.34 13.50 -9.33
N ASP A 55 2.24 13.06 -8.71
CA ASP A 55 2.26 12.09 -7.62
C ASP A 55 2.78 10.72 -8.11
N PHE A 56 2.62 10.41 -9.40
CA PHE A 56 2.99 9.11 -10.00
C PHE A 56 4.08 9.22 -11.08
N HIS A 57 4.20 10.36 -11.76
CA HIS A 57 5.09 10.52 -12.91
C HIS A 57 5.99 11.75 -12.78
N TRP A 58 7.18 11.66 -13.37
CA TRP A 58 7.98 12.86 -13.61
C TRP A 58 7.29 13.71 -14.68
N PRO A 59 7.17 15.04 -14.49
CA PRO A 59 6.69 15.94 -15.53
C PRO A 59 7.47 15.74 -16.82
N GLN A 60 6.77 15.39 -17.89
CA GLN A 60 7.35 15.27 -19.23
C GLN A 60 7.00 16.52 -20.03
N GLU A 61 8.00 17.14 -20.65
CA GLU A 61 7.79 18.29 -21.51
C GLU A 61 6.80 17.95 -22.64
N GLY A 62 5.80 18.80 -22.83
CA GLY A 62 4.77 18.61 -23.85
C GLY A 62 3.65 17.60 -23.52
N HIS A 63 3.70 16.93 -22.36
CA HIS A 63 2.62 16.00 -21.99
C HIS A 63 1.36 16.79 -21.56
N PRO A 64 0.14 16.47 -22.07
CA PRO A 64 -1.07 17.27 -21.83
C PRO A 64 -1.39 17.52 -20.35
N ALA A 65 -1.17 16.51 -19.49
CA ALA A 65 -1.40 16.63 -18.05
C ALA A 65 -0.53 17.71 -17.37
N THR A 66 0.59 18.13 -17.96
CA THR A 66 1.44 19.21 -17.41
C THR A 66 0.83 20.61 -17.54
N GLN A 67 -0.22 20.75 -18.34
CA GLN A 67 -0.95 22.01 -18.52
C GLN A 67 -2.36 21.95 -17.92
N HIS A 68 -2.78 20.79 -17.42
CA HIS A 68 -4.10 20.57 -16.84
C HIS A 68 -4.09 20.92 -15.35
N LEU A 69 -4.27 22.20 -15.04
CA LEU A 69 -4.17 22.71 -13.67
C LEU A 69 -5.43 22.42 -12.84
N GLU A 70 -6.58 22.49 -13.48
CA GLU A 70 -7.89 22.37 -12.87
C GLU A 70 -8.79 21.49 -13.74
N LEU A 71 -9.73 20.81 -13.11
CA LEU A 71 -10.75 20.02 -13.80
C LEU A 71 -11.61 20.90 -14.70
N CYS A 72 -12.08 20.34 -15.81
CA CYS A 72 -13.09 20.99 -16.63
C CYS A 72 -14.37 21.28 -15.82
N PRO A 73 -15.09 22.38 -16.10
CA PRO A 73 -16.34 22.70 -15.41
C PRO A 73 -17.36 21.56 -15.46
N GLY A 74 -17.95 21.22 -14.32
CA GLY A 74 -19.01 20.20 -14.23
C GLY A 74 -18.54 18.77 -13.95
N MET A 75 -17.22 18.48 -13.94
CA MET A 75 -16.74 17.10 -13.77
C MET A 75 -16.91 16.57 -12.34
N ILE A 76 -16.85 17.45 -11.33
CA ILE A 76 -17.14 17.09 -9.94
C ILE A 76 -18.62 16.72 -9.76
N GLU A 77 -19.53 17.50 -10.35
CA GLU A 77 -20.97 17.23 -10.30
C GLU A 77 -21.30 15.90 -10.98
N LYS A 78 -20.64 15.59 -12.11
CA LYS A 78 -20.76 14.30 -12.78
C LYS A 78 -20.23 13.15 -11.93
N ALA A 79 -19.11 13.33 -11.23
CA ALA A 79 -18.58 12.30 -10.32
C ALA A 79 -19.55 12.02 -9.16
N ARG A 80 -20.18 13.06 -8.60
CA ARG A 80 -21.23 12.92 -7.59
C ARG A 80 -22.48 12.22 -8.11
N GLN A 81 -22.90 12.55 -9.33
CA GLN A 81 -24.03 11.86 -9.98
C GLN A 81 -23.72 10.38 -10.20
N LEU A 82 -22.53 10.05 -10.72
CA LEU A 82 -22.08 8.67 -10.92
C LEU A 82 -22.09 7.89 -9.60
N ARG A 83 -21.63 8.50 -8.50
CA ARG A 83 -21.70 7.90 -7.17
C ARG A 83 -23.13 7.64 -6.72
N SER A 84 -24.03 8.61 -6.90
CA SER A 84 -25.45 8.50 -6.52
C SER A 84 -26.18 7.40 -7.31
N ASP A 85 -25.80 7.20 -8.57
CA ASP A 85 -26.45 6.24 -9.47
C ASP A 85 -25.83 4.84 -9.38
N LEU A 86 -24.78 4.64 -8.57
CA LEU A 86 -24.04 3.38 -8.50
C LEU A 86 -24.91 2.23 -7.95
N PRO A 87 -25.20 1.19 -8.74
CA PRO A 87 -25.95 0.03 -8.23
C PRO A 87 -25.03 -0.90 -7.44
N VAL A 88 -24.85 -0.61 -6.14
CA VAL A 88 -23.93 -1.35 -5.25
C VAL A 88 -24.20 -2.86 -5.22
N THR A 89 -25.45 -3.28 -5.36
CA THR A 89 -25.86 -4.69 -5.42
C THR A 89 -25.38 -5.44 -6.67
N SER A 90 -25.02 -4.72 -7.74
CA SER A 90 -24.49 -5.34 -8.96
C SER A 90 -23.01 -5.71 -8.88
N LEU A 91 -22.30 -5.26 -7.83
CA LEU A 91 -20.88 -5.52 -7.67
C LEU A 91 -20.63 -7.00 -7.37
N THR A 92 -19.63 -7.57 -8.04
CA THR A 92 -19.23 -8.96 -7.88
C THR A 92 -17.81 -9.05 -7.35
N PHE A 93 -17.60 -9.97 -6.41
CA PHE A 93 -16.34 -10.13 -5.69
C PHE A 93 -15.79 -11.54 -5.90
N ARG A 94 -14.46 -11.64 -6.07
CA ARG A 94 -13.74 -12.91 -6.05
C ARG A 94 -13.39 -13.24 -4.61
N LEU A 95 -13.77 -14.42 -4.14
CA LEU A 95 -13.44 -14.91 -2.80
C LEU A 95 -12.58 -16.18 -2.89
N PRO A 96 -11.72 -16.47 -1.87
CA PRO A 96 -11.44 -15.68 -0.66
C PRO A 96 -10.34 -14.63 -0.85
N CYS A 97 -10.35 -13.59 0.01
CA CYS A 97 -9.24 -12.64 0.18
C CYS A 97 -8.45 -13.02 1.44
N ASN A 98 -7.23 -13.54 1.29
CA ASN A 98 -6.43 -13.97 2.43
C ASN A 98 -5.66 -12.80 3.08
N GLU A 99 -5.03 -11.95 2.26
CA GLU A 99 -4.20 -10.84 2.74
C GLU A 99 -4.32 -9.65 1.78
N LEU A 100 -4.14 -8.43 2.31
CA LEU A 100 -4.19 -7.18 1.55
C LEU A 100 -2.83 -6.51 1.52
N TYR A 101 -2.30 -6.32 0.32
CA TYR A 101 -1.09 -5.55 0.08
C TYR A 101 -1.41 -4.35 -0.82
N LEU A 102 -0.87 -3.19 -0.45
CA LEU A 102 -1.02 -1.95 -1.21
C LEU A 102 0.22 -1.72 -2.06
N HIS A 103 0.00 -1.30 -3.30
CA HIS A 103 1.04 -0.84 -4.19
C HIS A 103 0.97 0.69 -4.22
N ALA A 104 1.94 1.38 -3.61
CA ALA A 104 1.88 2.85 -3.52
C ALA A 104 1.86 3.49 -4.91
N SER A 105 2.62 2.93 -5.87
CA SER A 105 2.80 3.42 -7.25
C SER A 105 3.34 4.85 -7.36
N ARG A 106 3.57 5.54 -6.24
CA ARG A 106 4.00 6.94 -6.20
C ARG A 106 5.41 7.07 -6.74
N ARG A 107 5.67 8.21 -7.38
CA ARG A 107 6.97 8.57 -7.92
C ARG A 107 8.08 8.52 -6.89
N VAL A 108 7.80 8.95 -5.66
CA VAL A 108 8.77 9.00 -4.53
C VAL A 108 8.84 7.68 -3.73
N GLY A 109 8.10 6.66 -4.17
CA GLY A 109 8.04 5.37 -3.52
C GLY A 109 7.06 5.32 -2.32
N PRO A 110 7.05 4.17 -1.62
CA PRO A 110 7.85 2.99 -1.95
C PRO A 110 7.39 2.29 -3.24
N TYR A 111 8.33 1.66 -3.93
CA TYR A 111 8.07 0.76 -5.07
C TYR A 111 7.78 -0.67 -4.62
N THR A 112 7.97 -0.97 -3.34
CA THR A 112 7.56 -2.23 -2.72
C THR A 112 6.08 -2.22 -2.37
N LEU A 113 5.46 -3.38 -2.44
CA LEU A 113 4.14 -3.60 -1.87
C LEU A 113 4.28 -3.66 -0.35
N PHE A 114 3.29 -3.14 0.36
CA PHE A 114 3.29 -3.11 1.82
C PHE A 114 1.90 -3.45 2.37
N PRO A 115 1.80 -4.19 3.48
CA PRO A 115 0.54 -4.37 4.19
C PRO A 115 0.21 -3.14 5.02
N LEU A 116 -1.05 -2.99 5.45
CA LEU A 116 -1.41 -1.99 6.47
C LEU A 116 -0.86 -2.40 7.83
N THR A 117 -0.48 -1.42 8.66
CA THR A 117 -0.27 -1.68 10.09
C THR A 117 -1.60 -1.95 10.78
N THR A 118 -1.58 -2.62 11.93
CA THR A 118 -2.79 -2.83 12.76
C THR A 118 -3.50 -1.50 13.02
N ALA A 119 -2.76 -0.46 13.40
CA ALA A 119 -3.33 0.86 13.66
C ALA A 119 -3.93 1.52 12.40
N GLN A 120 -3.32 1.33 11.22
CA GLN A 120 -3.90 1.82 9.97
C GLN A 120 -5.19 1.06 9.61
N PHE A 121 -5.20 -0.26 9.81
CA PHE A 121 -6.36 -1.10 9.55
C PHE A 121 -7.52 -0.79 10.50
N GLU A 122 -7.27 -0.69 11.80
CA GLU A 122 -8.28 -0.35 12.81
C GLU A 122 -8.90 1.03 12.52
N ARG A 123 -8.06 2.05 12.27
CA ARG A 123 -8.58 3.38 11.87
C ARG A 123 -9.42 3.33 10.59
N PHE A 124 -9.10 2.42 9.68
CA PHE A 124 -9.89 2.24 8.48
C PHE A 124 -11.23 1.59 8.78
N VAL A 125 -11.26 0.52 9.56
CA VAL A 125 -12.50 -0.15 9.99
C VAL A 125 -13.40 0.82 10.76
N ASP A 126 -12.82 1.59 11.69
CA ASP A 126 -13.54 2.62 12.43
C ASP A 126 -14.14 3.67 11.48
N PHE A 127 -13.36 4.12 10.49
CA PHE A 127 -13.84 5.05 9.48
C PHE A 127 -14.99 4.46 8.66
N LEU A 128 -14.92 3.19 8.24
CA LEU A 128 -15.93 2.53 7.42
C LEU A 128 -17.24 2.31 8.18
N LEU A 129 -17.16 1.98 9.48
CA LEU A 129 -18.30 1.65 10.32
C LEU A 129 -18.86 2.84 11.11
N ALA A 130 -18.20 4.00 11.05
CA ALA A 130 -18.67 5.19 11.74
C ALA A 130 -20.09 5.58 11.29
N ASP A 131 -21.01 5.58 12.25
CA ASP A 131 -22.35 6.13 12.12
C ASP A 131 -22.32 7.59 12.60
N THR A 132 -21.93 8.50 11.69
CA THR A 132 -21.73 9.92 12.00
C THR A 132 -22.20 10.80 10.84
N GLU A 133 -22.79 11.95 11.18
CA GLU A 133 -23.12 13.01 10.22
C GLU A 133 -21.89 13.79 9.73
N GLU A 134 -20.71 13.57 10.35
CA GLU A 134 -19.48 14.21 9.92
C GLU A 134 -19.05 13.74 8.53
N SER A 135 -18.68 14.69 7.68
CA SER A 135 -18.23 14.43 6.31
C SER A 135 -17.08 13.44 6.28
N ALA A 136 -17.20 12.40 5.45
CA ALA A 136 -16.15 11.41 5.20
C ALA A 136 -14.82 12.05 4.78
N ALA A 137 -14.85 13.21 4.12
CA ALA A 137 -13.66 13.96 3.74
C ALA A 137 -12.78 14.37 4.94
N SER A 138 -13.39 14.72 6.08
CA SER A 138 -12.68 15.24 7.26
C SER A 138 -11.93 14.15 8.04
N ARG A 139 -12.47 12.92 8.05
CA ARG A 139 -11.93 11.80 8.84
C ARG A 139 -11.35 10.67 7.99
N SER A 140 -11.22 10.88 6.69
CA SER A 140 -10.70 9.88 5.77
C SER A 140 -9.27 9.48 6.13
N PRO A 141 -8.99 8.19 6.40
CA PRO A 141 -7.63 7.68 6.54
C PRO A 141 -6.94 7.46 5.19
N LEU A 142 -7.64 7.73 4.08
CA LEU A 142 -7.14 7.57 2.71
C LEU A 142 -6.50 8.88 2.20
N PRO A 143 -5.43 8.81 1.39
CA PRO A 143 -4.76 7.58 0.95
C PRO A 143 -3.77 7.05 2.01
N PHE A 144 -3.66 5.72 2.13
CA PHE A 144 -2.65 5.13 2.99
C PHE A 144 -1.24 5.39 2.44
N ARG A 145 -0.36 5.90 3.31
CA ARG A 145 1.05 6.10 3.03
C ARG A 145 1.86 5.08 3.82
N ALA A 146 2.78 4.41 3.14
CA ALA A 146 3.69 3.49 3.79
C ALA A 146 4.66 4.27 4.69
N THR A 147 4.89 3.75 5.90
CA THR A 147 5.89 4.20 6.85
C THR A 147 6.91 3.09 7.10
N SER A 148 7.93 3.37 7.90
CA SER A 148 8.87 2.34 8.36
C SER A 148 8.18 1.20 9.14
N GLU A 149 7.00 1.43 9.71
CA GLU A 149 6.23 0.43 10.46
C GLU A 149 5.50 -0.56 9.55
N ASN A 150 5.28 -0.22 8.28
CA ASN A 150 4.71 -1.13 7.30
C ASN A 150 5.76 -2.17 6.88
N ARG A 151 5.93 -3.20 7.70
CA ARG A 151 6.86 -4.33 7.53
C ARG A 151 6.22 -5.47 6.72
N TRP A 152 7.02 -6.49 6.38
CA TRP A 152 6.69 -7.53 5.38
C TRP A 152 6.47 -7.00 3.96
N ARG A 153 7.44 -6.21 3.48
CA ARG A 153 7.37 -5.61 2.14
C ARG A 153 7.72 -6.59 1.05
N TRP A 154 7.09 -6.45 -0.12
CA TRP A 154 7.34 -7.31 -1.28
C TRP A 154 7.83 -6.52 -2.47
N HIS A 155 8.83 -7.04 -3.17
CA HIS A 155 9.21 -6.49 -4.47
C HIS A 155 8.14 -6.87 -5.49
N SER A 156 7.68 -5.93 -6.32
CA SER A 156 6.59 -6.15 -7.29
C SER A 156 6.84 -7.34 -8.22
N TRP A 157 8.07 -7.51 -8.70
CA TRP A 157 8.46 -8.67 -9.51
C TRP A 157 8.34 -9.99 -8.74
N ASP A 158 8.84 -10.08 -7.49
CA ASP A 158 8.78 -11.32 -6.71
C ASP A 158 7.33 -11.64 -6.31
N ALA A 159 6.58 -10.62 -5.88
CA ALA A 159 5.17 -10.69 -5.56
C ALA A 159 4.39 -11.42 -6.65
N ILE A 160 4.53 -10.99 -7.91
CA ILE A 160 3.78 -11.57 -9.03
C ILE A 160 4.34 -12.94 -9.45
N THR A 161 5.66 -13.07 -9.60
CA THR A 161 6.28 -14.24 -10.25
C THR A 161 6.51 -15.43 -9.34
N ARG A 162 6.67 -15.20 -8.04
CA ARG A 162 7.05 -16.24 -7.07
C ARG A 162 6.01 -16.48 -6.00
N TYR A 163 5.33 -15.41 -5.56
CA TYR A 163 4.47 -15.46 -4.36
C TYR A 163 2.98 -15.28 -4.68
N HIS A 164 2.63 -15.09 -5.95
CA HIS A 164 1.24 -14.94 -6.43
C HIS A 164 0.44 -13.84 -5.72
N ILE A 165 1.11 -12.73 -5.39
CA ILE A 165 0.52 -11.52 -4.83
C ILE A 165 0.23 -10.55 -6.00
N PHE A 166 -1.01 -10.57 -6.48
CA PHE A 166 -1.51 -9.70 -7.55
C PHE A 166 -3.02 -9.52 -7.42
N ARG A 167 -3.55 -8.40 -7.94
CA ARG A 167 -5.00 -8.20 -8.05
C ARG A 167 -5.58 -9.07 -9.17
N ASP A 168 -4.92 -9.10 -10.33
CA ASP A 168 -5.23 -10.04 -11.42
C ASP A 168 -3.94 -10.60 -12.04
N LYS A 169 -3.93 -11.91 -12.34
CA LYS A 169 -2.77 -12.60 -12.90
C LYS A 169 -2.34 -12.06 -14.28
N TYR A 170 -3.22 -11.35 -14.97
CA TYR A 170 -2.98 -10.77 -16.29
C TYR A 170 -2.86 -9.24 -16.26
N GLU A 171 -2.91 -8.59 -15.10
CA GLU A 171 -2.87 -7.12 -14.99
C GLU A 171 -1.57 -6.52 -15.54
N ARG A 172 -0.45 -7.25 -15.46
CA ARG A 172 0.87 -6.73 -15.79
C ARG A 172 1.69 -7.75 -16.56
N THR A 173 2.37 -7.29 -17.60
CA THR A 173 3.43 -8.07 -18.26
C THR A 173 4.67 -8.06 -17.37
N VAL A 174 5.05 -9.23 -16.87
CA VAL A 174 6.25 -9.35 -16.04
C VAL A 174 7.45 -9.71 -16.91
N GLN A 175 8.56 -9.00 -16.72
CA GLN A 175 9.82 -9.32 -17.38
C GLN A 175 10.29 -10.72 -16.98
N PRO A 176 10.87 -11.52 -17.89
CA PRO A 176 11.35 -12.87 -17.57
C PRO A 176 12.39 -12.90 -16.45
N THR A 177 13.18 -11.83 -16.32
CA THR A 177 14.21 -11.68 -15.30
C THR A 177 13.84 -10.58 -14.31
N LYS A 178 14.23 -10.77 -13.04
CA LYS A 178 14.03 -9.76 -12.00
C LYS A 178 14.88 -8.53 -12.34
N PRO A 179 14.30 -7.32 -12.40
CA PRO A 179 15.07 -6.10 -12.54
C PRO A 179 16.07 -5.96 -11.39
N THR A 180 17.34 -5.76 -11.72
CA THR A 180 18.37 -5.42 -10.75
C THR A 180 18.32 -3.92 -10.47
N GLY A 181 17.71 -3.53 -9.36
CA GLY A 181 17.79 -2.15 -8.86
C GLY A 181 19.21 -1.86 -8.35
N GLY A 182 19.80 -0.75 -8.80
CA GLY A 182 21.14 -0.33 -8.36
C GLY A 182 21.16 0.28 -6.96
N VAL A 183 20.12 1.03 -6.58
CA VAL A 183 20.03 1.72 -5.28
C VAL A 183 19.02 1.01 -4.40
N LYS A 184 19.46 0.66 -3.18
CA LYS A 184 18.59 0.13 -2.12
C LYS A 184 18.19 1.28 -1.21
N SER A 185 16.89 1.46 -0.97
CA SER A 185 16.37 2.59 -0.18
C SER A 185 15.65 2.09 1.08
N SER A 186 15.86 2.75 2.22
CA SER A 186 15.09 2.50 3.44
C SER A 186 13.62 2.93 3.32
N VAL A 187 13.28 3.76 2.32
CA VAL A 187 11.88 4.06 1.97
C VAL A 187 11.20 2.81 1.43
N ASP A 188 11.89 2.03 0.59
CA ASP A 188 11.40 0.79 -0.01
C ASP A 188 11.48 -0.39 0.95
N TRP A 189 12.57 -0.47 1.71
CA TRP A 189 12.91 -1.57 2.62
C TRP A 189 13.33 -0.97 3.97
N PRO A 190 12.37 -0.70 4.88
CA PRO A 190 12.65 -0.10 6.18
C PRO A 190 13.77 -0.79 6.95
N GLU A 191 13.92 -2.11 6.77
CA GLU A 191 14.96 -2.94 7.40
C GLU A 191 16.39 -2.59 6.98
N ILE A 192 16.58 -1.83 5.91
CA ILE A 192 17.90 -1.27 5.56
C ILE A 192 18.34 -0.26 6.61
N ALA A 193 17.42 0.54 7.17
CA ALA A 193 17.77 1.48 8.22
C ALA A 193 18.20 0.73 9.50
N ASP A 194 17.50 -0.35 9.84
CA ASP A 194 17.85 -1.23 10.97
C ASP A 194 19.23 -1.88 10.78
N GLU A 195 19.51 -2.42 9.58
CA GLU A 195 20.82 -3.00 9.23
C GLU A 195 21.96 -1.98 9.33
N LEU A 196 21.76 -0.78 8.76
CA LEU A 196 22.76 0.30 8.82
C LEU A 196 23.01 0.77 10.27
N TYR A 197 21.95 0.83 11.08
CA TYR A 197 22.07 1.14 12.50
C TYR A 197 22.92 0.09 13.23
N LEU A 198 22.64 -1.20 13.01
CA LEU A 198 23.39 -2.29 13.65
C LEU A 198 24.86 -2.32 13.23
N ILE A 199 25.18 -2.02 11.96
CA ILE A 199 26.56 -1.88 11.50
C ILE A 199 27.26 -0.73 12.22
N GLY A 200 26.60 0.43 12.35
CA GLY A 200 27.14 1.57 13.10
C GLY A 200 27.39 1.22 14.57
N ALA A 201 26.39 0.62 15.24
CA ALA A 201 26.47 0.20 16.63
C ALA A 201 27.56 -0.86 16.88
N MET A 202 27.84 -1.72 15.90
CA MET A 202 28.93 -2.69 15.95
C MET A 202 30.30 -2.01 16.01
N HIS A 203 30.50 -0.95 15.21
CA HIS A 203 31.73 -0.16 15.25
C HIS A 203 31.90 0.54 16.60
N ASP A 204 30.85 1.21 17.08
CA ASP A 204 30.85 1.86 18.39
C ASP A 204 31.19 0.88 19.52
N TYR A 205 30.60 -0.33 19.49
CA TYR A 205 30.88 -1.38 20.47
C TYR A 205 32.37 -1.79 20.48
N TRP A 206 32.96 -2.02 19.30
CA TRP A 206 34.37 -2.41 19.20
C TRP A 206 35.35 -1.29 19.55
N ASP A 207 34.94 -0.05 19.36
CA ASP A 207 35.69 1.14 19.77
C ASP A 207 35.49 1.51 21.25
N GLY A 208 34.71 0.71 21.99
CA GLY A 208 34.40 0.92 23.41
C GLY A 208 33.50 2.13 23.67
N GLN A 209 32.81 2.62 22.64
CA GLN A 209 31.83 3.70 22.75
C GLN A 209 30.50 3.18 23.32
N PRO A 210 29.70 4.06 23.96
CA PRO A 210 28.39 3.67 24.45
C PRO A 210 27.45 3.30 23.30
N VAL A 211 26.79 2.14 23.41
CA VAL A 211 25.79 1.66 22.46
C VAL A 211 24.41 1.65 23.11
N ASP A 212 23.41 2.14 22.38
CA ASP A 212 22.01 2.11 22.79
C ASP A 212 21.44 0.70 22.62
N LYS A 213 21.42 -0.05 23.74
CA LYS A 213 20.99 -1.45 23.79
C LYS A 213 19.52 -1.64 23.38
N ASP A 214 18.66 -0.66 23.64
CA ASP A 214 17.23 -0.78 23.34
C ASP A 214 16.99 -0.61 21.84
N LYS A 215 17.67 0.34 21.19
CA LYS A 215 17.65 0.47 19.73
C LYS A 215 18.26 -0.74 19.01
N VAL A 216 19.32 -1.34 19.58
CA VAL A 216 19.86 -2.59 19.03
C VAL A 216 18.82 -3.71 19.09
N ARG A 217 18.10 -3.84 20.22
CA ARG A 217 17.03 -4.84 20.36
C ARG A 217 15.89 -4.60 19.36
N GLU A 218 15.42 -3.37 19.26
CA GLU A 218 14.37 -2.98 18.30
C GLU A 218 14.79 -3.28 16.85
N ALA A 219 16.01 -2.93 16.45
CA ALA A 219 16.52 -3.19 15.11
C ALA A 219 16.62 -4.71 14.81
N LEU A 220 17.05 -5.52 15.79
CA LEU A 220 17.09 -6.98 15.65
C LEU A 220 15.68 -7.59 15.52
N GLU A 221 14.70 -7.08 16.27
CA GLU A 221 13.30 -7.49 16.16
C GLU A 221 12.71 -7.11 14.80
N ASN A 222 13.00 -5.90 14.32
CA ASN A 222 12.60 -5.43 12.99
C ASN A 222 13.19 -6.30 11.86
N LEU A 223 14.43 -6.77 12.01
CA LEU A 223 15.07 -7.69 11.06
C LEU A 223 14.43 -9.08 11.01
N GLN A 224 13.55 -9.44 11.96
CA GLN A 224 12.73 -10.65 11.87
C GLN A 224 11.44 -10.44 11.05
N GLN A 225 11.06 -9.19 10.76
CA GLN A 225 9.84 -8.83 10.02
C GLN A 225 10.12 -8.48 8.55
N VAL A 226 10.99 -9.27 7.91
CA VAL A 226 11.41 -9.09 6.52
C VAL A 226 10.87 -10.21 5.63
N THR A 227 10.71 -9.96 4.33
CA THR A 227 10.32 -11.01 3.36
C THR A 227 11.53 -11.50 2.57
N PRO A 228 11.43 -12.66 1.89
CA PRO A 228 12.48 -13.12 0.98
C PRO A 228 12.82 -12.18 -0.18
N SER A 229 11.99 -11.19 -0.46
CA SER A 229 12.27 -10.17 -1.47
C SER A 229 13.28 -9.12 -1.00
N SER A 230 13.47 -9.01 0.32
CA SER A 230 14.28 -8.01 0.97
C SER A 230 15.76 -8.13 0.60
N PRO A 231 16.46 -7.01 0.36
CA PRO A 231 17.90 -7.00 0.13
C PRO A 231 18.76 -7.47 1.31
N VAL A 232 18.21 -7.49 2.54
CA VAL A 232 18.90 -7.95 3.75
C VAL A 232 18.42 -9.33 4.19
N TRP A 233 17.56 -10.00 3.40
CA TRP A 233 17.02 -11.31 3.74
C TRP A 233 18.10 -12.31 4.16
N SER A 234 19.21 -12.39 3.41
CA SER A 234 20.30 -13.33 3.70
C SER A 234 21.18 -12.93 4.88
N THR A 235 21.24 -11.63 5.23
CA THR A 235 22.17 -11.11 6.25
C THR A 235 21.48 -10.74 7.57
N ARG A 236 20.15 -10.85 7.66
CA ARG A 236 19.35 -10.48 8.85
C ARG A 236 19.82 -11.08 10.19
N ASN A 237 20.57 -12.19 10.15
CA ASN A 237 21.09 -12.88 11.34
C ASN A 237 22.62 -12.76 11.48
N ALA A 238 23.28 -11.84 10.76
CA ALA A 238 24.74 -11.69 10.77
C ALA A 238 25.29 -11.01 12.03
N HIS A 239 24.44 -10.34 12.82
CA HIS A 239 24.82 -9.49 13.97
C HIS A 239 25.14 -10.27 15.25
N THR A 240 26.04 -11.25 15.16
CA THR A 240 26.42 -12.14 16.28
C THR A 240 27.12 -11.43 17.44
N TRP A 241 27.74 -10.27 17.19
CA TRP A 241 28.39 -9.43 18.20
C TRP A 241 27.42 -8.98 19.32
N THR A 242 26.13 -8.90 19.01
CA THR A 242 25.08 -8.48 19.94
C THR A 242 24.88 -9.45 21.11
N LYS A 243 25.30 -10.71 20.98
CA LYS A 243 25.27 -11.68 22.09
C LYS A 243 26.09 -11.18 23.28
N ASN A 244 27.31 -10.74 23.01
CA ASN A 244 28.22 -10.20 24.03
C ASN A 244 27.79 -8.83 24.56
N LEU A 245 26.92 -8.11 23.84
CA LEU A 245 26.38 -6.81 24.30
C LEU A 245 25.31 -6.99 25.38
N PHE A 246 24.54 -8.08 25.30
CA PHE A 246 23.41 -8.37 26.18
C PHE A 246 23.71 -9.34 27.32
N GLU A 247 24.86 -10.01 27.28
CA GLU A 247 25.48 -10.69 28.43
C GLU A 247 25.94 -9.68 29.49
#